data_AF-A0A1Z4JEU0-F1
#
_entry.id   AF-A0A1Z4JEU0-F1
#
_cell.length_a   1.000
_cell.length_b   1.000
_cell.length_c   1.000
_cell.angle_alpha   90.00
_cell.angle_beta   90.00
_cell.angle_gamma   90.00
#
_symmetry.space_group_name_H-M   'P 1'
#
loop_
_entity.id
_entity.type
_entity.pdbx_description
1 polymer ?
#
loop_
_entity_poly.entity_id
_entity_poly.type
_entity_poly.pdbx_seq_one_letter_code
_entity_poly.pdbx_strand_id
1 'polypeptide(L)'
;MSLNFQAKSFFTRFCLPEITSILVFAIASPLVTNSPVYAADIVDSFSTFISLEIKPQTQIAPEVMLIRQAIIGQESGANFQAVNRHSGALGYAQVMPENLPQWSKEALGFSVSRKDFLASPELQIAIVDFKLNQYWQKSIVASRGNVAIAIQRVAAWWYSGKPEKYTSTKTQYYAGHRYPSIAAYSQSILRRYQLILNAQNPSQPQRGV
;
A
#
# COMPACT_ATOMS: atom_id res chain seq x y z
N MET A 1 50.41 -16.58 -12.86
CA MET A 1 49.57 -17.46 -12.01
C MET A 1 48.13 -17.27 -12.44
N SER A 2 47.62 -18.21 -13.23
CA SER A 2 46.25 -18.21 -13.78
C SER A 2 45.50 -19.39 -13.20
N LEU A 3 44.28 -19.19 -12.72
CA LEU A 3 43.27 -20.24 -12.62
C LEU A 3 41.91 -19.65 -13.01
N ASN A 4 41.31 -20.30 -14.01
CA ASN A 4 39.99 -20.07 -14.60
C ASN A 4 39.05 -21.22 -14.19
N PHE A 5 37.75 -21.02 -14.47
CA PHE A 5 36.60 -21.95 -14.42
C PHE A 5 35.98 -22.19 -13.01
N GLN A 6 34.66 -22.32 -12.81
CA GLN A 6 33.52 -22.55 -13.70
C GLN A 6 32.20 -22.06 -13.04
N ALA A 7 31.18 -21.77 -13.85
CA ALA A 7 29.81 -21.46 -13.46
C ALA A 7 29.02 -22.68 -12.95
N LYS A 8 28.07 -22.49 -12.01
CA LYS A 8 26.89 -23.37 -11.84
C LYS A 8 25.65 -22.56 -11.47
N SER A 9 24.68 -22.60 -12.37
CA SER A 9 23.28 -22.23 -12.16
C SER A 9 22.60 -23.33 -11.34
N PHE A 10 21.81 -22.97 -10.34
CA PHE A 10 20.87 -23.88 -9.69
C PHE A 10 19.48 -23.23 -9.66
N PHE A 11 18.60 -23.78 -10.49
CA PHE A 11 17.16 -23.65 -10.37
C PHE A 11 16.71 -24.48 -9.17
N THR A 12 15.96 -23.87 -8.25
CA THR A 12 15.07 -24.60 -7.34
C THR A 12 13.65 -24.09 -7.51
N ARG A 13 12.84 -24.93 -8.18
CA ARG A 13 11.37 -24.89 -8.12
C ARG A 13 10.95 -24.99 -6.66
N PHE A 14 10.19 -24.02 -6.18
CA PHE A 14 9.35 -24.19 -5.00
C PHE A 14 7.92 -24.46 -5.45
N CYS A 15 7.46 -25.67 -5.17
CA CYS A 15 6.10 -26.13 -5.35
C CYS A 15 5.27 -25.59 -4.18
N LEU A 16 4.20 -24.84 -4.47
CA LEU A 16 3.18 -24.46 -3.48
C LEU A 16 2.16 -25.61 -3.39
N PRO A 17 1.75 -26.07 -2.20
CA PRO A 17 0.67 -27.04 -2.08
C PRO A 17 -0.68 -26.36 -2.36
N GLU A 18 -1.48 -27.02 -3.20
CA GLU A 18 -2.91 -26.79 -3.35
C GLU A 18 -3.60 -27.04 -2.01
N ILE A 19 -4.41 -26.09 -1.55
CA ILE A 19 -5.39 -26.32 -0.49
C ILE A 19 -6.76 -26.34 -1.17
N THR A 20 -7.24 -27.55 -1.39
CA THR A 20 -8.64 -27.88 -1.64
C THR A 20 -9.44 -27.57 -0.37
N SER A 21 -10.45 -26.72 -0.50
CA SER A 21 -11.54 -26.63 0.48
C SER A 21 -12.85 -26.60 -0.26
N ILE A 22 -13.44 -27.79 -0.35
CA ILE A 22 -14.83 -28.01 -0.74
C ILE A 22 -15.67 -27.64 0.48
N LEU A 23 -16.42 -26.55 0.41
CA LEU A 23 -17.47 -26.26 1.37
C LEU A 23 -18.81 -26.64 0.74
N VAL A 24 -19.34 -27.78 1.16
CA VAL A 24 -20.71 -28.22 0.85
C VAL A 24 -21.66 -27.41 1.71
N PHE A 25 -22.45 -26.52 1.11
CA PHE A 25 -23.65 -25.99 1.75
C PHE A 25 -24.85 -26.84 1.33
N ALA A 26 -25.37 -27.61 2.28
CA ALA A 26 -26.67 -28.25 2.18
C ALA A 26 -27.76 -27.16 2.25
N ILE A 27 -28.47 -26.93 1.15
CA ILE A 27 -29.70 -26.14 1.15
C ILE A 27 -30.88 -27.10 1.40
N ALA A 28 -31.53 -26.95 2.55
CA ALA A 28 -32.81 -27.57 2.83
C ALA A 28 -33.91 -26.72 2.19
N SER A 29 -34.61 -27.27 1.21
CA SER A 29 -35.85 -26.69 0.67
C SER A 29 -37.01 -26.89 1.65
N PRO A 30 -37.95 -25.94 1.74
CA PRO A 30 -39.34 -26.29 1.95
C PRO A 30 -40.09 -26.30 0.61
N LEU A 31 -40.80 -27.40 0.42
CA LEU A 31 -41.77 -27.66 -0.63
C LEU A 31 -43.00 -26.76 -0.42
N VAL A 32 -43.34 -25.91 -1.39
CA VAL A 32 -44.70 -25.37 -1.53
C VAL A 32 -45.11 -25.50 -2.99
N THR A 33 -46.16 -26.29 -3.19
CA THR A 33 -46.82 -26.59 -4.45
C THR A 33 -47.91 -25.57 -4.74
N ASN A 34 -47.99 -25.07 -5.98
CA ASN A 34 -49.20 -25.10 -6.84
C ASN A 34 -49.05 -24.12 -8.02
N SER A 35 -49.15 -24.65 -9.24
CA SER A 35 -49.40 -23.93 -10.50
C SER A 35 -50.93 -23.72 -10.71
N PRO A 36 -51.48 -23.19 -11.84
CA PRO A 36 -50.85 -22.59 -13.04
C PRO A 36 -51.58 -21.33 -13.65
N VAL A 37 -51.05 -20.87 -14.80
CA VAL A 37 -51.68 -20.13 -15.96
C VAL A 37 -51.74 -18.58 -15.95
N TYR A 38 -50.93 -17.89 -16.79
CA TYR A 38 -51.31 -17.20 -18.06
C TYR A 38 -50.19 -16.28 -18.62
N ALA A 39 -49.83 -16.54 -19.88
CA ALA A 39 -49.41 -15.69 -21.02
C ALA A 39 -48.40 -14.50 -20.93
N ALA A 40 -47.63 -14.47 -22.03
CA ALA A 40 -47.14 -13.32 -22.81
C ALA A 40 -45.75 -12.74 -22.50
N ASP A 41 -44.81 -13.11 -23.39
CA ASP A 41 -43.90 -12.24 -24.12
C ASP A 41 -43.44 -10.94 -23.44
N ILE A 42 -42.20 -10.92 -22.92
CA ILE A 42 -41.23 -9.87 -23.23
C ILE A 42 -39.85 -10.54 -23.37
N VAL A 43 -39.39 -10.61 -24.61
CA VAL A 43 -37.96 -10.65 -24.93
C VAL A 43 -37.36 -9.33 -24.45
N ASP A 44 -36.53 -9.34 -23.42
CA ASP A 44 -35.56 -8.27 -23.28
C ASP A 44 -34.25 -8.78 -22.71
N SER A 45 -33.26 -8.74 -23.59
CA SER A 45 -31.89 -9.11 -23.35
C SER A 45 -31.23 -7.96 -22.60
N PHE A 46 -31.30 -7.92 -21.28
CA PHE A 46 -30.46 -7.00 -20.52
C PHE A 46 -29.80 -7.63 -19.31
N SER A 47 -28.50 -7.38 -19.27
CA SER A 47 -27.57 -7.57 -18.16
C SER A 47 -27.06 -8.98 -17.96
N THR A 48 -26.28 -9.43 -18.94
CA THR A 48 -24.93 -9.92 -18.62
C THR A 48 -24.25 -8.85 -17.76
N PHE A 49 -24.44 -8.93 -16.44
CA PHE A 49 -23.60 -8.20 -15.51
C PHE A 49 -22.18 -8.72 -15.74
N ILE A 50 -21.38 -7.92 -16.44
CA ILE A 50 -19.93 -8.03 -16.41
C ILE A 50 -19.56 -7.80 -14.94
N SER A 51 -19.51 -8.89 -14.18
CA SER A 51 -18.77 -8.95 -12.93
C SER A 51 -17.31 -8.75 -13.30
N LEU A 52 -16.91 -7.49 -13.40
CA LEU A 52 -15.51 -7.13 -13.30
C LEU A 52 -15.08 -7.68 -11.95
N GLU A 53 -14.28 -8.74 -11.97
CA GLU A 53 -13.71 -9.33 -10.76
C GLU A 53 -12.80 -8.26 -10.15
N ILE A 54 -13.37 -7.43 -9.27
CA ILE A 54 -12.61 -6.60 -8.36
C ILE A 54 -11.89 -7.59 -7.46
N LYS A 55 -10.64 -7.87 -7.79
CA LYS A 55 -9.73 -8.61 -6.91
C LYS A 55 -9.92 -8.07 -5.51
N PRO A 56 -10.20 -8.91 -4.50
CA PRO A 56 -10.47 -8.43 -3.15
C PRO A 56 -9.28 -7.56 -2.73
N GLN A 57 -9.54 -6.25 -2.62
CA GLN A 57 -8.56 -5.31 -2.09
C GLN A 57 -8.17 -5.86 -0.72
N THR A 58 -6.93 -6.33 -0.63
CA THR A 58 -6.35 -6.92 0.57
C THR A 58 -6.66 -5.98 1.74
N GLN A 59 -7.33 -6.48 2.78
CA GLN A 59 -7.59 -5.71 3.98
C GLN A 59 -6.28 -5.05 4.44
N ILE A 60 -6.24 -3.72 4.39
CA ILE A 60 -5.03 -2.96 4.73
C ILE A 60 -4.79 -3.12 6.23
N ALA A 61 -3.55 -3.49 6.59
CA ALA A 61 -3.17 -3.63 7.99
C ALA A 61 -3.42 -2.31 8.74
N PRO A 62 -3.95 -2.32 9.98
CA PRO A 62 -4.18 -1.11 10.75
C PRO A 62 -2.94 -0.21 10.86
N GLU A 63 -1.74 -0.82 10.94
CA GLU A 63 -0.47 -0.09 10.96
C GLU A 63 -0.25 0.73 9.69
N VAL A 64 -0.63 0.22 8.52
CA VAL A 64 -0.49 0.94 7.25
C VAL A 64 -1.37 2.19 7.22
N MET A 65 -2.58 2.11 7.78
CA MET A 65 -3.47 3.28 7.89
C MET A 65 -2.85 4.37 8.78
N LEU A 66 -2.26 3.98 9.91
CA LEU A 66 -1.59 4.90 10.83
C LEU A 66 -0.30 5.46 10.26
N ILE A 67 0.49 4.65 9.54
CA ILE A 67 1.69 5.09 8.83
C ILE A 67 1.32 6.12 7.76
N ARG A 68 0.27 5.87 6.96
CA ARG A 68 -0.25 6.84 5.99
C ARG A 68 -0.58 8.15 6.68
N GLN A 69 -1.33 8.12 7.78
CA GLN A 69 -1.74 9.31 8.49
C GLN A 69 -0.55 10.09 9.07
N ALA A 70 0.50 9.38 9.52
CA ALA A 70 1.75 10.00 9.95
C ALA A 70 2.50 10.68 8.78
N ILE A 71 2.60 10.02 7.62
CA ILE A 71 3.26 10.54 6.42
C ILE A 71 2.52 11.77 5.89
N ILE A 72 1.22 11.68 5.62
CA ILE A 72 0.44 12.76 4.99
C ILE A 72 0.41 14.02 5.86
N GLY A 73 0.41 13.84 7.18
CA GLY A 73 0.41 14.95 8.13
C GLY A 73 1.75 15.69 8.15
N GLN A 74 2.83 15.07 7.66
CA GLN A 74 4.12 15.70 7.47
C GLN A 74 4.28 16.24 6.05
N GLU A 75 3.83 15.49 5.05
CA GLU A 75 4.05 15.78 3.63
C GLU A 75 3.20 16.93 3.09
N SER A 76 1.91 16.97 3.44
CA SER A 76 0.96 17.90 2.82
C SER A 76 -0.08 18.49 3.77
N GLY A 77 -0.17 17.98 5.00
CA GLY A 77 -1.31 18.28 5.88
C GLY A 77 -2.63 17.71 5.31
N ALA A 78 -2.56 16.57 4.61
CA ALA A 78 -3.67 15.94 3.88
C ALA A 78 -4.24 16.76 2.70
N ASN A 79 -3.45 17.67 2.12
CA ASN A 79 -3.85 18.43 0.94
C ASN A 79 -3.63 17.64 -0.36
N PHE A 80 -4.73 17.18 -0.97
CA PHE A 80 -4.73 16.43 -2.23
C PHE A 80 -4.25 17.24 -3.46
N GLN A 81 -4.28 18.57 -3.39
CA GLN A 81 -3.85 19.46 -4.49
C GLN A 81 -2.43 20.00 -4.30
N ALA A 82 -1.73 19.62 -3.22
CA ALA A 82 -0.41 20.14 -2.93
C ALA A 82 0.60 19.78 -4.03
N VAL A 83 1.38 20.76 -4.49
CA VAL A 83 2.52 20.51 -5.38
C VAL A 83 3.75 21.18 -4.80
N ASN A 84 4.79 20.38 -4.53
CA ASN A 84 6.04 20.94 -4.03
C ASN A 84 6.70 21.81 -5.11
N ARG A 85 7.03 23.06 -4.79
CA ARG A 85 7.68 23.99 -5.73
C ARG A 85 9.10 23.58 -6.13
N HIS A 86 9.79 22.84 -5.26
CA HIS A 86 11.19 22.45 -5.46
C HIS A 86 11.29 21.07 -6.10
N SER A 87 10.56 20.08 -5.58
CA SER A 87 10.63 18.70 -6.07
C SER A 87 9.57 18.32 -7.09
N GLY A 88 8.52 19.13 -7.25
CA GLY A 88 7.37 18.79 -8.08
C GLY A 88 6.50 17.65 -7.52
N ALA A 89 6.78 17.19 -6.30
CA ALA A 89 6.05 16.12 -5.62
C ALA A 89 4.54 16.42 -5.48
N LEU A 90 3.73 15.37 -5.58
CA LEU A 90 2.31 15.44 -5.88
C LEU A 90 1.41 15.07 -4.71
N GLY A 91 0.47 15.96 -4.43
CA GLY A 91 -0.74 15.75 -3.66
C GLY A 91 -0.52 15.29 -2.23
N TYR A 92 -1.49 14.50 -1.80
CA TYR A 92 -1.75 14.05 -0.44
C TYR A 92 -0.54 13.46 0.29
N ALA A 93 0.30 12.71 -0.41
CA ALA A 93 1.49 12.07 0.16
C ALA A 93 2.80 12.51 -0.51
N GLN A 94 2.76 13.58 -1.32
CA GLN A 94 3.93 14.11 -2.05
C GLN A 94 4.62 13.01 -2.89
N VAL A 95 3.85 12.30 -3.70
CA VAL A 95 4.37 11.27 -4.62
C VAL A 95 5.23 11.94 -5.69
N MET A 96 6.46 11.46 -5.88
CA MET A 96 7.33 11.96 -6.95
C MET A 96 6.73 11.66 -8.34
N PRO A 97 6.67 12.63 -9.27
CA PRO A 97 6.05 12.43 -10.59
C PRO A 97 6.61 11.24 -11.37
N GLU A 98 7.92 10.95 -11.21
CA GLU A 98 8.60 9.86 -11.92
C GLU A 98 8.13 8.47 -11.45
N ASN A 99 7.65 8.37 -10.21
CA ASN A 99 7.14 7.12 -9.66
C ASN A 99 5.70 6.83 -10.12
N LEU A 100 4.92 7.87 -10.40
CA LEU A 100 3.47 7.76 -10.59
C LEU A 100 3.06 6.76 -11.69
N PRO A 101 3.65 6.73 -12.91
CA PRO A 101 3.22 5.81 -13.97
C PRO A 101 3.39 4.34 -13.60
N GLN A 102 4.49 4.01 -12.93
CA GLN A 102 4.79 2.64 -12.49
C GLN A 102 3.94 2.26 -11.27
N TRP A 103 3.83 3.14 -10.27
CA TRP A 103 3.06 2.84 -9.05
C TRP A 103 1.57 2.68 -9.33
N SER A 104 1.01 3.54 -10.19
CA SER A 104 -0.38 3.43 -10.63
C SER A 104 -0.63 2.14 -11.41
N LYS A 105 0.28 1.75 -12.31
CA LYS A 105 0.17 0.48 -13.04
C LYS A 105 0.20 -0.73 -12.10
N GLU A 106 1.06 -0.71 -11.08
CA GLU A 106 1.10 -1.78 -10.07
C GLU A 106 -0.18 -1.85 -9.22
N ALA A 107 -0.71 -0.70 -8.83
CA ALA A 107 -1.87 -0.62 -7.93
C ALA A 107 -3.21 -0.84 -8.64
N LEU A 108 -3.35 -0.34 -9.87
CA LEU A 108 -4.63 -0.22 -10.58
C LEU A 108 -4.66 -0.99 -11.91
N GLY A 109 -3.50 -1.46 -12.40
CA GLY A 109 -3.38 -2.13 -13.69
C GLY A 109 -3.14 -1.20 -14.89
N PHE A 110 -3.19 0.12 -14.71
CA PHE A 110 -2.95 1.12 -15.76
C PHE A 110 -2.19 2.33 -15.22
N SER A 111 -1.54 3.08 -16.11
CA SER A 111 -0.80 4.28 -15.74
C SER A 111 -1.72 5.50 -15.63
N VAL A 112 -1.60 6.24 -14.54
CA VAL A 112 -2.36 7.45 -14.24
C VAL A 112 -1.55 8.70 -14.58
N SER A 113 -2.17 9.69 -15.21
CA SER A 113 -1.52 10.98 -15.51
C SER A 113 -1.41 11.87 -14.27
N ARG A 114 -0.48 12.83 -14.26
CA ARG A 114 -0.37 13.81 -13.17
C ARG A 114 -1.68 14.59 -12.94
N LYS A 115 -2.36 14.94 -14.02
CA LYS A 115 -3.63 15.71 -13.97
C LYS A 115 -4.72 14.88 -13.28
N ASP A 116 -4.89 13.63 -13.71
CA ASP A 116 -5.92 12.74 -13.15
C ASP A 116 -5.60 12.40 -11.69
N PHE A 117 -4.32 12.18 -11.37
CA PHE A 117 -3.86 11.94 -10.01
C PHE A 117 -4.20 13.11 -9.08
N LEU A 118 -3.92 14.34 -9.47
CA LEU A 118 -4.25 15.51 -8.66
C LEU A 118 -5.76 15.76 -8.60
N ALA A 119 -6.52 15.40 -9.64
CA ALA A 119 -7.96 15.60 -9.67
C ALA A 119 -8.78 14.60 -8.82
N SER A 120 -8.22 13.43 -8.47
CA SER A 120 -8.96 12.38 -7.74
C SER A 120 -8.28 11.98 -6.43
N PRO A 121 -8.85 12.35 -5.27
CA PRO A 121 -8.43 11.84 -3.97
C PRO A 121 -8.40 10.31 -3.89
N GLU A 122 -9.34 9.63 -4.55
CA GLU A 122 -9.47 8.17 -4.56
C GLU A 122 -8.27 7.51 -5.23
N LEU A 123 -7.80 8.04 -6.36
CA LEU A 123 -6.59 7.55 -7.03
C LEU A 123 -5.36 7.74 -6.14
N GLN A 124 -5.25 8.88 -5.46
CA GLN A 124 -4.12 9.13 -4.55
C GLN A 124 -4.11 8.14 -3.39
N ILE A 125 -5.26 7.95 -2.73
CA ILE A 125 -5.39 7.01 -1.62
C ILE A 125 -5.06 5.59 -2.08
N ALA A 126 -5.68 5.10 -3.16
CA ALA A 126 -5.49 3.73 -3.63
C ALA A 126 -4.02 3.43 -3.98
N ILE A 127 -3.34 4.34 -4.68
CA ILE A 127 -1.94 4.17 -5.07
C ILE A 127 -1.02 4.23 -3.84
N VAL A 128 -1.22 5.21 -2.96
CA VAL A 128 -0.41 5.39 -1.74
C VAL A 128 -0.56 4.18 -0.83
N ASP A 129 -1.80 3.74 -0.59
CA ASP A 129 -2.13 2.58 0.24
C ASP A 129 -1.47 1.30 -0.26
N PHE A 130 -1.58 1.05 -1.56
CA PHE A 130 -0.97 -0.10 -2.20
C PHE A 130 0.54 -0.12 -1.95
N LYS A 131 1.23 1.01 -2.15
CA LYS A 131 2.69 1.10 -1.95
C LYS A 131 3.09 1.00 -0.49
N LEU A 132 2.38 1.67 0.41
CA LEU A 132 2.67 1.59 1.85
C LEU A 132 2.44 0.17 2.38
N ASN A 133 1.41 -0.53 1.93
CA ASN A 133 1.21 -1.93 2.29
C ASN A 133 2.37 -2.81 1.80
N GLN A 134 2.81 -2.64 0.54
CA GLN A 134 3.98 -3.37 0.04
C GLN A 134 5.25 -3.10 0.86
N TYR A 135 5.49 -1.84 1.24
CA TYR A 135 6.64 -1.49 2.08
C TYR A 135 6.52 -2.07 3.48
N TRP A 136 5.32 -2.05 4.06
CA TRP A 136 5.04 -2.62 5.37
C TRP A 136 5.32 -4.12 5.41
N GLN A 137 4.74 -4.90 4.49
CA GLN A 137 4.91 -6.36 4.44
C GLN A 137 6.39 -6.76 4.37
N LYS A 138 7.19 -6.03 3.56
CA LYS A 138 8.64 -6.28 3.46
C LYS A 138 9.39 -5.82 4.71
N SER A 139 8.98 -4.70 5.29
CA SER A 139 9.68 -4.09 6.42
C SER A 139 9.47 -4.85 7.72
N ILE A 140 8.27 -5.38 7.98
CA ILE A 140 8.00 -6.13 9.20
C ILE A 140 8.78 -7.46 9.24
N VAL A 141 8.86 -8.15 8.11
CA VAL A 141 9.70 -9.35 7.95
C VAL A 141 11.17 -9.02 8.15
N ALA A 142 11.68 -7.99 7.46
CA ALA A 142 13.08 -7.57 7.57
C ALA A 142 13.46 -7.07 8.98
N SER A 143 12.47 -6.65 9.77
CA SER A 143 12.64 -6.21 11.16
C SER A 143 12.44 -7.33 12.18
N ARG A 144 12.25 -8.58 11.73
CA ARG A 144 11.95 -9.73 12.59
C ARG A 144 10.75 -9.49 13.51
N GLY A 145 9.72 -8.82 12.98
CA GLY A 145 8.51 -8.48 13.74
C GLY A 145 8.61 -7.22 14.62
N ASN A 146 9.77 -6.54 14.68
CA ASN A 146 9.87 -5.27 15.41
C ASN A 146 9.13 -4.16 14.66
N VAL A 147 7.96 -3.78 15.17
CA VAL A 147 7.06 -2.78 14.57
C VAL A 147 7.71 -1.40 14.46
N ALA A 148 8.44 -0.93 15.49
CA ALA A 148 9.07 0.39 15.46
C ALA A 148 10.14 0.48 14.36
N ILE A 149 11.00 -0.54 14.25
CA ILE A 149 11.98 -0.63 13.16
C ILE A 149 11.28 -0.74 11.80
N ALA A 150 10.21 -1.53 11.71
CA ALA A 150 9.45 -1.68 10.47
C ALA A 150 8.86 -0.35 9.98
N ILE A 151 8.28 0.47 10.89
CA ILE A 151 7.77 1.81 10.57
C ILE A 151 8.90 2.71 10.06
N GLN A 152 10.05 2.74 10.75
CA GLN A 152 11.19 3.55 10.32
C GLN A 152 11.72 3.14 8.94
N ARG A 153 11.72 1.83 8.64
CA ARG A 153 12.08 1.29 7.32
C ARG A 153 11.07 1.67 6.24
N VAL A 154 9.77 1.62 6.52
CA VAL A 154 8.72 2.10 5.59
C VAL A 154 8.93 3.59 5.30
N ALA A 155 9.17 4.39 6.33
CA ALA A 155 9.44 5.82 6.17
C ALA A 155 10.72 6.09 5.35
N ALA A 156 11.79 5.34 5.60
CA ALA A 156 13.02 5.43 4.82
C ALA A 156 12.81 5.04 3.35
N TRP A 157 11.97 4.02 3.11
CA TRP A 157 11.60 3.60 1.76
C TRP A 157 10.82 4.70 1.04
N TRP A 158 9.79 5.26 1.69
CA TRP A 158 8.98 6.35 1.15
C TRP A 158 9.86 7.55 0.75
N TYR A 159 10.77 7.92 1.64
CA TYR A 159 11.57 9.13 1.50
C TYR A 159 12.74 9.01 0.52
N SER A 160 13.34 7.82 0.39
CA SER A 160 14.63 7.66 -0.31
C SER A 160 14.72 6.45 -1.24
N GLY A 161 13.71 5.59 -1.26
CA GLY A 161 13.76 4.29 -1.93
C GLY A 161 14.65 3.25 -1.23
N LYS A 162 15.27 3.58 -0.09
CA LYS A 162 16.33 2.78 0.58
C LYS A 162 15.94 2.42 2.01
N PRO A 163 15.09 1.39 2.22
CA PRO A 163 14.57 1.04 3.55
C PRO A 163 15.66 0.71 4.58
N GLU A 164 16.80 0.18 4.15
CA GLU A 164 17.95 -0.15 4.99
C GLU A 164 18.68 1.08 5.55
N LYS A 165 18.43 2.28 5.02
CA LYS A 165 19.08 3.52 5.45
C LYS A 165 18.31 4.30 6.52
N TYR A 166 17.36 3.68 7.19
CA TYR A 166 16.53 4.32 8.22
C TYR A 166 17.30 4.91 9.41
N THR A 167 18.58 4.56 9.60
CA THR A 167 19.49 5.16 10.60
C THR A 167 20.53 6.11 10.00
N SER A 168 20.50 6.36 8.70
CA SER A 168 21.50 7.20 8.03
C SER A 168 21.28 8.68 8.36
N THR A 169 22.28 9.29 9.00
CA THR A 169 22.30 10.72 9.36
C THR A 169 22.83 11.62 8.24
N LYS A 170 23.16 11.05 7.06
CA LYS A 170 23.64 11.81 5.91
C LYS A 170 22.57 12.79 5.44
N THR A 171 22.95 14.06 5.30
CA THR A 171 22.08 15.10 4.74
C THR A 171 21.67 14.74 3.31
N GLN A 172 20.39 14.92 2.98
CA GLN A 172 19.87 14.68 1.64
C GLN A 172 19.72 15.99 0.86
N TYR A 173 19.80 15.87 -0.47
CA TYR A 173 19.59 16.98 -1.40
C TYR A 173 18.71 16.51 -2.56
N TYR A 174 17.79 17.37 -2.99
CA TYR A 174 17.01 17.18 -4.20
C TYR A 174 16.90 18.51 -4.93
N ALA A 175 17.23 18.53 -6.23
CA ALA A 175 17.26 19.76 -7.05
C ALA A 175 18.01 20.93 -6.38
N GLY A 176 19.13 20.65 -5.70
CA GLY A 176 19.93 21.65 -4.98
C GLY A 176 19.37 22.10 -3.63
N HIS A 177 18.16 21.68 -3.26
CA HIS A 177 17.55 21.99 -1.97
C HIS A 177 17.97 20.96 -0.91
N ARG A 178 18.30 21.45 0.28
CA ARG A 178 18.63 20.60 1.44
C ARG A 178 17.35 20.04 2.06
N TYR A 179 17.36 18.75 2.34
CA TYR A 179 16.30 18.05 3.06
C TYR A 179 16.85 17.35 4.32
N PRO A 180 15.98 16.91 5.24
CA PRO A 180 16.40 16.12 6.39
C PRO A 180 17.22 14.89 6.03
N SER A 181 17.96 14.34 6.99
CA SER A 181 18.54 13.01 6.81
C SER A 181 17.44 11.95 6.79
N ILE A 182 17.74 10.78 6.24
CA ILE A 182 16.80 9.65 6.22
C ILE A 182 16.43 9.26 7.65
N ALA A 183 17.40 9.25 8.57
CA ALA A 183 17.17 9.00 9.99
C ALA A 183 16.21 10.02 10.63
N ALA A 184 16.43 11.31 10.38
CA ALA A 184 15.58 12.36 10.94
C ALA A 184 14.13 12.24 10.41
N TYR A 185 13.97 11.98 9.11
CA TYR A 185 12.66 11.74 8.51
C TYR A 185 11.99 10.50 9.12
N SER A 186 12.68 9.35 9.15
CA SER A 186 12.14 8.10 9.69
C SER A 186 11.73 8.22 11.16
N GLN A 187 12.53 8.90 11.98
CA GLN A 187 12.22 9.13 13.39
C GLN A 187 11.01 10.05 13.57
N SER A 188 10.86 11.07 12.72
CA SER A 188 9.69 11.97 12.74
C SER A 188 8.40 11.21 12.45
N ILE A 189 8.42 10.32 11.45
CA ILE A 189 7.26 9.48 11.10
C ILE A 189 6.91 8.51 12.24
N LEU A 190 7.91 7.83 12.84
CA LEU A 190 7.67 6.97 14.00
C LEU A 190 7.02 7.74 15.16
N ARG A 191 7.50 8.95 15.46
CA ARG A 191 6.92 9.79 16.52
C ARG A 191 5.47 10.17 16.21
N ARG A 192 5.18 10.60 14.98
CA ARG A 192 3.81 10.94 14.54
C ARG A 192 2.89 9.73 14.63
N TYR A 193 3.34 8.56 14.20
CA TYR A 193 2.60 7.30 14.34
C TYR A 193 2.24 7.04 15.81
N GLN A 194 3.20 7.14 16.73
CA GLN A 194 2.98 6.92 18.16
C GLN A 194 1.96 7.92 18.74
N LEU A 195 2.02 9.19 18.34
CA LEU A 195 1.05 10.19 18.77
C LEU A 195 -0.37 9.85 18.31
N ILE A 196 -0.54 9.41 17.06
CA ILE A 196 -1.85 9.00 16.52
C ILE A 196 -2.35 7.76 17.24
N LEU A 197 -1.50 6.75 17.43
CA LEU A 197 -1.85 5.51 18.13
C LEU A 197 -2.30 5.78 19.57
N ASN A 198 -1.58 6.65 20.28
CA ASN A 198 -1.91 7.02 21.66
C ASN A 198 -3.20 7.84 21.74
N ALA A 199 -3.44 8.76 20.80
CA ALA A 199 -4.67 9.53 20.73
C ALA A 199 -5.90 8.64 20.47
N GLN A 200 -5.73 7.53 19.74
CA GLN A 200 -6.79 6.54 19.53
C GLN A 200 -7.00 5.61 20.75
N ASN A 201 -6.03 5.51 21.66
CA ASN A 201 -6.06 4.61 22.82
C ASN A 201 -5.66 5.34 24.12
N PRO A 202 -6.47 6.29 24.62
CA PRO A 202 -6.09 7.17 25.73
C PRO A 202 -5.88 6.46 27.08
N SER A 203 -6.31 5.20 27.23
CA SER A 203 -6.31 4.48 28.51
C SER A 203 -5.11 3.55 28.76
N GLN A 204 -4.08 3.54 27.92
CA GLN A 204 -2.88 2.72 28.14
C GLN A 204 -1.78 3.54 28.84
N PRO A 205 -1.34 3.18 30.06
CA PRO A 205 -0.25 3.88 30.73
C PRO A 205 1.04 3.76 29.92
N GLN A 206 1.79 4.87 29.83
CA GLN A 206 3.05 5.00 29.11
C GLN A 206 3.99 3.84 29.49
N ARG A 207 4.18 2.85 28.60
CA ARG A 207 5.25 1.86 28.79
C ARG A 207 6.57 2.59 28.61
N GLY A 208 7.17 2.95 29.75
CA GLY A 208 8.47 3.57 29.86
C GLY A 208 9.55 2.74 29.16
N VAL A 209 10.53 3.49 28.65
CA VAL A 209 11.74 3.07 27.95
C VAL A 209 12.60 2.15 28.81
#